data_AF-A0A0R3RVS8-F1
#
_entry.id   AF-A0A0R3RVS8-F1
#
_cell.length_a   1.000
_cell.length_b   1.000
_cell.length_c   1.000
_cell.angle_alpha   90.00
_cell.angle_beta   90.00
_cell.angle_gamma   90.00
#
_symmetry.space_group_name_H-M   'P 1'
#
loop_
_entity.id
_entity.type
_entity.pdbx_description
1 polymer ?
#
loop_
_entity_poly.entity_id
_entity_poly.type
_entity_poly.pdbx_seq_one_letter_code
_entity_poly.pdbx_strand_id
1 'polypeptide(L)'
;MSQYLSIHSLSHILLFKLIYYFILQRSQALRIVGTWSSRSNRFSVLAKFGFQQIDPLDTVHSRGFVYGNVSSEIVNGARGVLLIVPRTLINGFLDKTAREQPCDSLLQNISSLAFETKCFPNGKGDVMRWIPCPTGKLCVEEDMPEKVVNGSQMTLRIEEPSTPQYWYVMMIACCLDSSCLWKSSTKEIIVHYDLWLTNGSPLMRYLNPFGHQFSFEEQNSAEIYMLLFILYIVVGFCQWRSVVLCNSASVFPRHRLLNCVIALKAFGLALHCLNVIAFSFDGQGALIARLLGEIARLMSTCLLCLLLILLSCGWSFGNSSKILLHSNVVVAWGILTSAHFVFFFINFFFVDDVLQDIDIFKSWPGYAMIGIRMLQALWFLVRIRHLINEESDEQKAIFLAHFGAGFLVWFVYILGLGIIASFVSALWRFKIILAITTAANFAAIACLVHLFWPTSSNRHYFLADITSHRRFVLANDNEGEDFENLLISDSADADTDSLVSGVLENI
;
A
#
# COMPACT_ATOMS: atom_id res chain seq x y z
N MET A 1 -37.51 12.70 8.79
CA MET A 1 -36.63 11.57 8.38
C MET A 1 -36.07 11.71 6.96
N SER A 2 -36.82 12.27 5.99
CA SER A 2 -36.36 12.47 4.59
C SER A 2 -35.23 13.53 4.42
N GLN A 3 -35.24 14.62 5.20
CA GLN A 3 -34.19 15.66 5.10
C GLN A 3 -32.81 15.24 5.66
N TYR A 4 -32.75 14.27 6.57
CA TYR A 4 -31.49 13.78 7.16
C TYR A 4 -30.71 12.85 6.21
N LEU A 5 -31.40 12.09 5.35
CA LEU A 5 -30.77 11.24 4.33
C LEU A 5 -30.18 12.04 3.16
N SER A 6 -30.78 13.19 2.83
CA SER A 6 -30.32 14.05 1.73
C SER A 6 -28.99 14.74 2.04
N ILE A 7 -28.80 15.20 3.29
CA ILE A 7 -27.57 15.89 3.73
C ILE A 7 -26.39 14.91 3.82
N HIS A 8 -26.62 13.66 4.27
CA HIS A 8 -25.60 12.61 4.24
C HIS A 8 -25.17 12.24 2.81
N SER A 9 -26.14 12.07 1.91
CA SER A 9 -25.87 11.76 0.50
C SER A 9 -25.05 12.86 -0.19
N LEU A 10 -25.40 14.14 0.04
CA LEU A 10 -24.69 15.28 -0.52
C LEU A 10 -23.24 15.39 0.02
N SER A 11 -23.04 15.09 1.31
CA SER A 11 -21.73 15.06 1.96
C SER A 11 -20.83 13.96 1.37
N HIS A 12 -21.35 12.76 1.13
CA HIS A 12 -20.60 11.67 0.52
C HIS A 12 -20.23 11.94 -0.95
N ILE A 13 -21.11 12.60 -1.72
CA ILE A 13 -20.82 12.99 -3.11
C ILE A 13 -19.77 14.09 -3.16
N LEU A 14 -19.83 15.07 -2.24
CA LEU A 14 -18.83 16.13 -2.15
C LEU A 14 -17.47 15.56 -1.73
N LEU A 15 -17.46 14.65 -0.75
CA LEU A 15 -16.26 13.93 -0.30
C LEU A 15 -15.67 13.09 -1.44
N PHE A 16 -16.49 12.38 -2.21
CA PHE A 16 -16.05 11.57 -3.34
C PHE A 16 -15.50 12.44 -4.48
N LYS A 17 -16.12 13.60 -4.76
CA LYS A 17 -15.60 14.58 -5.72
C LYS A 17 -14.30 15.22 -5.23
N LEU A 18 -14.16 15.51 -3.94
CA LEU A 18 -12.93 16.01 -3.34
C LEU A 18 -11.83 14.94 -3.43
N ILE A 19 -12.12 13.70 -3.03
CA ILE A 19 -11.20 12.57 -3.14
C ILE A 19 -10.79 12.34 -4.60
N TYR A 20 -11.73 12.39 -5.54
CA TYR A 20 -11.46 12.26 -6.97
C TYR A 20 -10.56 13.39 -7.50
N TYR A 21 -10.86 14.65 -7.14
CA TYR A 21 -10.05 15.81 -7.52
C TYR A 21 -8.65 15.78 -6.90
N PHE A 22 -8.52 15.30 -5.66
CA PHE A 22 -7.24 15.13 -4.97
C PHE A 22 -6.42 13.93 -5.48
N ILE A 23 -7.08 12.83 -5.86
CA ILE A 23 -6.43 11.67 -6.51
C ILE A 23 -5.76 12.11 -7.83
N LEU A 24 -6.39 13.01 -8.59
CA LEU A 24 -5.80 13.55 -9.82
C LEU A 24 -4.55 14.43 -9.60
N GLN A 25 -4.33 14.93 -8.38
CA GLN A 25 -3.33 15.97 -8.13
C GLN A 25 -1.99 15.45 -7.57
N ARG A 26 -1.84 14.15 -7.28
CA ARG A 26 -0.61 13.57 -6.72
C ARG A 26 -0.21 12.25 -7.40
N SER A 27 0.19 12.33 -8.67
CA SER A 27 1.07 11.31 -9.26
C SER A 27 2.52 11.71 -8.96
N GLN A 28 3.06 11.28 -7.83
CA GLN A 28 4.50 11.37 -7.61
C GLN A 28 5.14 10.20 -8.36
N ALA A 29 5.70 10.55 -9.50
CA ALA A 29 6.27 9.70 -10.52
C ALA A 29 7.77 9.99 -10.62
N LEU A 30 8.60 9.00 -10.94
CA LEU A 30 9.99 9.21 -11.35
C LEU A 30 10.10 10.05 -12.62
N ARG A 31 9.03 10.11 -13.41
CA ARG A 31 8.83 11.16 -14.41
C ARG A 31 8.09 12.33 -13.77
N ILE A 32 8.82 13.38 -13.41
CA ILE A 32 8.23 14.61 -12.85
C ILE A 32 7.84 15.57 -13.98
N VAL A 33 6.56 15.88 -14.04
CA VAL A 33 5.99 16.83 -15.01
C VAL A 33 5.29 17.94 -14.26
N GLY A 34 5.55 19.19 -14.64
CA GLY A 34 4.90 20.31 -14.00
C GLY A 34 5.39 21.66 -14.47
N THR A 35 4.97 22.68 -13.73
CA THR A 35 5.33 24.08 -13.98
C THR A 35 5.84 24.73 -12.72
N TRP A 36 6.99 25.39 -12.80
CA TRP A 36 7.55 26.16 -11.70
C TRP A 36 7.60 27.63 -12.07
N SER A 37 7.16 28.50 -11.14
CA SER A 37 7.35 29.96 -11.23
C SER A 37 8.11 30.45 -10.02
N SER A 38 9.18 31.22 -10.27
CA SER A 38 9.99 31.86 -9.23
C SER A 38 9.23 32.90 -8.41
N ARG A 39 8.07 33.39 -8.90
CA ARG A 39 7.20 34.32 -8.17
C ARG A 39 6.50 33.63 -7.00
N SER A 40 6.12 32.37 -7.18
CA SER A 40 5.41 31.60 -6.15
C SER A 40 6.34 31.16 -5.03
N ASN A 41 7.50 30.59 -5.39
CA ASN A 41 8.51 30.10 -4.46
C ASN A 41 9.90 30.32 -5.06
N ARG A 42 10.81 30.89 -4.27
CA ARG A 42 12.19 31.19 -4.69
C ARG A 42 13.01 29.95 -5.05
N PHE A 43 12.71 28.84 -4.38
CA PHE A 43 13.17 27.51 -4.76
C PHE A 43 12.07 26.48 -4.54
N SER A 44 12.17 25.35 -5.25
CA SER A 44 11.24 24.22 -5.12
C SER A 44 12.03 22.92 -5.21
N VAL A 45 11.76 22.00 -4.29
CA VAL A 45 12.22 20.62 -4.37
C VAL A 45 11.17 19.86 -5.20
N LEU A 46 11.58 19.33 -6.34
CA LEU A 46 10.69 18.68 -7.30
C LEU A 46 10.56 17.18 -7.04
N ALA A 47 11.68 16.52 -6.72
CA ALA A 47 11.73 15.09 -6.48
C ALA A 47 12.83 14.73 -5.50
N LYS A 48 12.65 13.58 -4.86
CA LYS A 48 13.66 12.85 -4.09
C LYS A 48 13.85 11.50 -4.77
N PHE A 49 15.11 11.09 -4.93
CA PHE A 49 15.45 9.85 -5.62
C PHE A 49 16.70 9.20 -5.06
N GLY A 50 16.65 7.89 -4.83
CA GLY A 50 17.75 7.06 -4.37
C GLY A 50 18.53 6.52 -5.57
N PHE A 51 19.73 7.04 -5.79
CA PHE A 51 20.64 6.51 -6.80
C PHE A 51 21.41 5.31 -6.25
N GLN A 52 21.53 4.27 -7.06
CA GLN A 52 22.27 3.06 -6.72
C GLN A 52 23.78 3.27 -6.83
N GLN A 53 24.54 2.40 -6.16
CA GLN A 53 25.98 2.35 -6.34
C GLN A 53 26.34 1.96 -7.77
N ILE A 54 27.36 2.60 -8.34
CA ILE A 54 27.90 2.26 -9.65
C ILE A 54 28.55 0.87 -9.59
N ASP A 55 28.31 0.06 -10.63
CA ASP A 55 29.06 -1.17 -10.87
C ASP A 55 30.45 -0.80 -11.41
N PRO A 56 31.55 -1.15 -10.71
CA PRO A 56 32.91 -0.89 -11.19
C PRO A 56 33.23 -1.54 -12.53
N LEU A 57 32.54 -2.62 -12.91
CA LEU A 57 32.72 -3.33 -14.17
C LEU A 57 31.97 -2.66 -15.34
N ASP A 58 30.91 -1.90 -15.05
CA ASP A 58 30.09 -1.22 -16.04
C ASP A 58 29.66 0.16 -15.52
N THR A 59 30.63 1.06 -15.41
CA THR A 59 30.41 2.40 -14.85
C THR A 59 29.49 3.26 -15.73
N VAL A 60 29.56 3.06 -17.05
CA VAL A 60 28.83 3.86 -18.03
C VAL A 60 27.33 3.59 -17.96
N HIS A 61 26.93 2.33 -17.79
CA HIS A 61 25.54 1.92 -17.82
C HIS A 61 24.89 1.71 -16.45
N SER A 62 25.67 1.61 -15.37
CA SER A 62 25.12 1.40 -14.01
C SER A 62 24.85 2.69 -13.22
N ARG A 63 25.42 3.83 -13.64
CA ARG A 63 25.25 5.15 -12.99
C ARG A 63 23.83 5.70 -13.07
N GLY A 64 23.54 6.69 -12.24
CA GLY A 64 22.26 7.40 -12.23
C GLY A 64 22.14 8.44 -13.33
N PHE A 65 20.93 8.67 -13.82
CA PHE A 65 20.64 9.69 -14.82
C PHE A 65 19.45 10.56 -14.41
N VAL A 66 19.56 11.87 -14.67
CA VAL A 66 18.44 12.81 -14.68
C VAL A 66 18.42 13.53 -16.02
N TYR A 67 17.35 13.40 -16.79
CA TYR A 67 17.28 13.93 -18.14
C TYR A 67 15.87 14.37 -18.49
N GLY A 68 15.74 15.25 -19.48
CA GLY A 68 14.44 15.66 -19.98
C GLY A 68 14.41 17.10 -20.45
N ASN A 69 13.22 17.70 -20.40
CA ASN A 69 12.94 19.03 -20.93
C ASN A 69 12.67 20.01 -19.78
N VAL A 70 13.23 21.21 -19.90
CA VAL A 70 13.15 22.28 -18.90
C VAL A 70 13.04 23.62 -19.63
N SER A 71 11.94 23.77 -20.36
CA SER A 71 11.74 24.85 -21.33
C SER A 71 10.91 26.00 -20.79
N SER A 72 11.08 27.18 -21.40
CA SER A 72 10.19 28.33 -21.20
C SER A 72 9.86 28.99 -22.52
N GLU A 73 8.62 29.44 -22.68
CA GLU A 73 8.16 30.19 -23.84
C GLU A 73 8.77 31.60 -23.89
N ILE A 74 9.11 32.18 -22.73
CA ILE A 74 9.59 33.56 -22.61
C ILE A 74 11.00 33.58 -21.97
N VAL A 75 12.02 33.62 -22.81
CA VAL A 75 13.42 33.74 -22.36
C VAL A 75 13.81 35.22 -22.27
N ASN A 76 13.23 35.96 -21.31
CA ASN A 76 13.49 37.39 -21.12
C ASN A 76 14.81 37.68 -20.37
N GLY A 77 15.86 36.88 -20.57
CA GLY A 77 17.12 36.99 -19.81
C GLY A 77 16.99 36.65 -18.32
N ALA A 78 15.85 36.09 -17.89
CA ALA A 78 15.69 35.50 -16.56
C ALA A 78 16.52 34.22 -16.48
N ARG A 79 17.28 34.03 -15.39
CA ARG A 79 18.16 32.87 -15.20
C ARG A 79 17.98 32.33 -13.80
N GLY A 80 17.70 31.04 -13.71
CA GLY A 80 17.77 30.25 -12.50
C GLY A 80 18.59 29.00 -12.75
N VAL A 81 18.64 28.14 -11.75
CA VAL A 81 19.44 26.92 -11.80
C VAL A 81 18.60 25.71 -11.41
N LEU A 82 18.74 24.64 -12.19
CA LEU A 82 18.33 23.29 -11.82
C LEU A 82 19.52 22.62 -11.15
N LEU A 83 19.32 22.12 -9.93
CA LEU A 83 20.36 21.49 -9.12
C LEU A 83 19.93 20.11 -8.66
N ILE A 84 20.88 19.20 -8.60
CA ILE A 84 20.72 17.91 -7.92
C ILE A 84 21.58 17.95 -6.66
N VAL A 85 20.92 17.82 -5.50
CA VAL A 85 21.55 18.01 -4.20
C VAL A 85 21.56 16.69 -3.44
N PRO A 86 22.73 16.21 -2.95
CA PRO A 86 22.78 15.00 -2.16
C PRO A 86 22.16 15.21 -0.77
N ARG A 87 21.64 14.14 -0.16
CA ARG A 87 21.05 14.16 1.20
C ARG A 87 21.94 14.78 2.27
N THR A 88 23.26 14.72 2.13
CA THR A 88 24.22 15.34 3.05
C THR A 88 24.15 16.87 3.07
N LEU A 89 23.70 17.50 1.97
CA LEU A 89 23.66 18.96 1.80
C LEU A 89 22.24 19.53 1.80
N ILE A 90 21.19 18.69 1.78
CA ILE A 90 19.80 19.14 1.66
C ILE A 90 19.25 19.85 2.91
N ASN A 91 19.82 19.58 4.10
CA ASN A 91 19.28 20.08 5.37
C ASN A 91 19.17 21.61 5.41
N GLY A 92 20.10 22.32 4.75
CA GLY A 92 20.05 23.78 4.62
C GLY A 92 18.84 24.30 3.85
N PHE A 93 18.24 23.48 2.98
CA PHE A 93 17.04 23.82 2.20
C PHE A 93 15.72 23.39 2.86
N LEU A 94 15.78 22.41 3.76
CA LEU A 94 14.61 21.90 4.48
C LEU A 94 14.27 22.73 5.72
N ASP A 95 15.18 23.58 6.18
CA ASP A 95 14.90 24.52 7.26
C ASP A 95 13.86 25.55 6.83
N LYS A 96 12.91 25.87 7.73
CA LYS A 96 11.87 26.88 7.47
C LYS A 96 12.46 28.26 7.18
N THR A 97 13.63 28.55 7.75
CA THR A 97 14.36 29.81 7.54
C THR A 97 15.04 29.90 6.17
N ALA A 98 15.22 28.78 5.47
CA ALA A 98 15.92 28.72 4.18
C ALA A 98 15.28 29.61 3.10
N ARG A 99 13.97 29.85 3.21
CA ARG A 99 13.24 30.74 2.30
C ARG A 99 13.61 32.21 2.42
N GLU A 100 14.22 32.61 3.54
CA GLU A 100 14.61 33.99 3.82
C GLU A 100 16.10 34.21 3.57
N GLN A 101 16.92 33.16 3.60
CA GLN A 101 18.36 33.23 3.39
C GLN A 101 18.75 33.76 2.00
N PRO A 102 19.82 34.56 1.87
CA PRO A 102 20.32 35.01 0.58
C PRO A 102 20.91 33.85 -0.24
N CYS A 103 20.88 33.97 -1.58
CA CYS A 103 21.36 32.93 -2.50
C CYS A 103 22.80 32.48 -2.21
N ASP A 104 23.67 33.42 -1.81
CA ASP A 104 25.07 33.15 -1.49
C ASP A 104 25.23 32.19 -0.30
N SER A 105 24.54 32.46 0.81
CA SER A 105 24.52 31.57 1.97
C SER A 105 23.87 30.22 1.64
N LEU A 106 22.83 30.22 0.81
CA LEU A 106 22.08 29.01 0.50
C LEU A 106 22.88 28.04 -0.40
N LEU A 107 23.69 28.58 -1.33
CA LEU A 107 24.39 27.81 -2.37
C LEU A 107 25.89 27.65 -2.12
N GLN A 108 26.41 28.17 -1.01
CA GLN A 108 27.83 28.12 -0.67
C GLN A 108 28.41 26.70 -0.75
N ASN A 109 27.71 25.72 -0.14
CA ASN A 109 28.16 24.32 -0.14
C ASN A 109 27.98 23.61 -1.49
N ILE A 110 27.10 24.10 -2.36
CA ILE A 110 26.88 23.53 -3.69
C ILE A 110 27.97 23.99 -4.67
N SER A 111 28.51 25.20 -4.45
CA SER A 111 29.55 25.81 -5.30
C SER A 111 30.83 24.98 -5.36
N SER A 112 31.11 24.15 -4.35
CA SER A 112 32.25 23.23 -4.34
C SER A 112 31.99 21.90 -5.07
N LEU A 113 30.72 21.54 -5.28
CA LEU A 113 30.30 20.30 -5.93
C LEU A 113 30.04 20.50 -7.43
N ALA A 114 29.32 21.58 -7.77
CA ALA A 114 28.88 21.87 -9.12
C ALA A 114 30.02 22.36 -10.00
N PHE A 115 30.13 21.80 -11.20
CA PHE A 115 30.99 22.32 -12.25
C PHE A 115 30.30 23.47 -13.00
N GLU A 116 30.99 24.59 -13.14
CA GLU A 116 30.59 25.69 -14.04
C GLU A 116 31.85 26.27 -14.69
N THR A 117 31.79 26.45 -16.01
CA THR A 117 32.98 26.75 -16.84
C THR A 117 33.75 28.00 -16.44
N LYS A 118 33.09 29.06 -15.96
CA LYS A 118 33.69 30.36 -15.64
C LYS A 118 34.01 30.52 -14.16
N CYS A 119 33.09 30.11 -13.31
CA CYS A 119 33.12 30.39 -11.88
C CYS A 119 33.58 29.21 -11.04
N PHE A 120 33.24 27.97 -11.43
CA PHE A 120 33.55 26.76 -10.66
C PHE A 120 34.27 25.70 -11.52
N PRO A 121 35.45 26.00 -12.09
CA PRO A 121 36.14 25.09 -13.00
C PRO A 121 36.69 23.83 -12.32
N ASN A 122 36.81 23.84 -10.98
CA ASN A 122 37.30 22.70 -10.20
C ASN A 122 36.17 21.75 -9.74
N GLY A 123 34.90 22.11 -9.98
CA GLY A 123 33.77 21.23 -9.68
C GLY A 123 33.86 19.95 -10.49
N LYS A 124 33.60 18.80 -9.86
CA LYS A 124 33.67 17.49 -10.54
C LYS A 124 32.29 16.89 -10.80
N GLY A 125 31.24 17.41 -10.17
CA GLY A 125 29.89 16.88 -10.27
C GLY A 125 29.11 17.47 -11.45
N ASP A 126 28.52 16.59 -12.26
CA ASP A 126 27.52 16.94 -13.27
C ASP A 126 26.14 17.09 -12.60
N VAL A 127 25.97 18.13 -11.79
CA VAL A 127 24.83 18.30 -10.86
C VAL A 127 24.02 19.58 -11.08
N MET A 128 24.36 20.37 -12.09
CA MET A 128 23.84 21.73 -12.30
C MET A 128 23.50 21.99 -13.77
N ARG A 129 22.35 22.63 -14.03
CA ARG A 129 22.03 23.25 -15.34
C ARG A 129 21.38 24.62 -15.20
N TRP A 130 21.74 25.57 -16.07
CA TRP A 130 21.03 26.83 -16.21
C TRP A 130 19.65 26.65 -16.83
N ILE A 131 18.65 27.28 -16.23
CA ILE A 131 17.27 27.26 -16.68
C ILE A 131 16.71 28.68 -16.82
N PRO A 132 15.74 28.93 -17.71
CA PRO A 132 15.12 27.97 -18.63
C PRO A 132 15.96 27.70 -19.89
N CYS A 133 15.79 26.51 -20.47
CA CYS A 133 16.39 26.16 -21.75
C CYS A 133 15.48 26.60 -22.92
N PRO A 134 16.03 27.03 -24.07
CA PRO A 134 15.22 27.46 -25.20
C PRO A 134 14.39 26.31 -25.77
N THR A 135 13.10 26.52 -26.03
CA THR A 135 12.17 25.48 -26.52
C THR A 135 12.70 24.79 -27.78
N GLY A 136 12.71 23.45 -27.77
CA GLY A 136 13.16 22.63 -28.89
C GLY A 136 14.67 22.65 -29.15
N LYS A 137 15.47 23.29 -28.27
CA LYS A 137 16.92 23.32 -28.34
C LYS A 137 17.53 22.77 -27.05
N LEU A 138 18.79 22.33 -27.14
CA LEU A 138 19.58 21.92 -25.99
C LEU A 138 19.79 23.11 -25.04
N CYS A 139 19.99 22.79 -23.76
CA CYS A 139 20.43 23.77 -22.77
C CYS A 139 21.81 24.33 -23.15
N VAL A 140 22.07 25.58 -22.77
CA VAL A 140 23.26 26.33 -23.23
C VAL A 140 24.59 25.65 -22.86
N GLU A 141 24.60 24.86 -21.80
CA GLU A 141 25.79 24.14 -21.30
C GLU A 141 25.99 22.76 -21.95
N GLU A 142 25.03 22.28 -22.75
CA GLU A 142 25.12 20.99 -23.40
C GLU A 142 25.85 21.12 -24.75
N ASP A 143 27.18 21.20 -24.69
CA ASP A 143 28.05 21.38 -25.85
C ASP A 143 28.20 20.13 -26.72
N MET A 144 27.85 18.94 -26.19
CA MET A 144 27.98 17.65 -26.87
C MET A 144 26.59 16.99 -27.04
N PRO A 145 25.89 17.24 -28.16
CA PRO A 145 24.56 16.68 -28.41
C PRO A 145 24.50 15.16 -28.31
N GLU A 146 25.56 14.45 -28.71
CA GLU A 146 25.65 12.98 -28.67
C GLU A 146 25.60 12.40 -27.26
N LYS A 147 25.92 13.22 -26.25
CA LYS A 147 25.84 12.83 -24.84
C LYS A 147 24.46 13.14 -24.24
N VAL A 148 23.57 13.84 -24.94
CA VAL A 148 22.23 14.11 -24.42
C VAL A 148 21.30 12.97 -24.84
N VAL A 149 20.44 12.51 -23.92
CA VAL A 149 19.44 11.49 -24.24
C VAL A 149 18.51 12.02 -25.33
N ASN A 150 18.29 11.22 -26.38
CA ASN A 150 17.47 11.59 -27.52
C ASN A 150 16.08 12.09 -27.09
N GLY A 151 15.65 13.23 -27.65
CA GLY A 151 14.37 13.87 -27.33
C GLY A 151 14.36 14.69 -26.04
N SER A 152 15.52 14.84 -25.37
CA SER A 152 15.69 15.65 -24.16
C SER A 152 16.52 16.91 -24.42
N GLN A 153 16.35 17.95 -23.60
CA GLN A 153 17.15 19.19 -23.68
C GLN A 153 18.44 19.14 -22.87
N MET A 154 18.51 18.28 -21.85
CA MET A 154 19.69 18.10 -21.00
C MET A 154 19.79 16.69 -20.43
N THR A 155 20.98 16.32 -19.96
CA THR A 155 21.24 15.06 -19.28
C THR A 155 22.32 15.24 -18.22
N LEU A 156 21.94 15.02 -16.97
CA LEU A 156 22.81 15.01 -15.80
C LEU A 156 23.14 13.56 -15.43
N ARG A 157 24.41 13.31 -15.09
CA ARG A 157 24.92 11.99 -14.72
C ARG A 157 25.36 11.99 -13.27
N ILE A 158 24.78 11.09 -12.49
CA ILE A 158 25.01 10.98 -11.06
C ILE A 158 25.87 9.75 -10.84
N GLU A 159 27.07 9.99 -10.31
CA GLU A 159 28.05 8.96 -10.04
C GLU A 159 28.18 8.76 -8.54
N GLU A 160 27.69 7.61 -8.05
CA GLU A 160 27.84 7.19 -6.64
C GLU A 160 28.81 6.01 -6.48
N PRO A 161 30.08 6.28 -6.13
CA PRO A 161 31.13 5.25 -6.19
C PRO A 161 31.10 4.25 -5.03
N SER A 162 30.58 4.63 -3.86
CA SER A 162 30.74 3.85 -2.63
C SER A 162 29.43 3.28 -2.09
N THR A 163 28.39 4.09 -1.93
CA THR A 163 27.12 3.66 -1.32
C THR A 163 25.92 4.35 -1.96
N PRO A 164 24.76 3.67 -2.08
CA PRO A 164 23.53 4.30 -2.52
C PRO A 164 23.14 5.47 -1.60
N GLN A 165 22.63 6.55 -2.19
CA GLN A 165 22.27 7.76 -1.45
C GLN A 165 21.04 8.43 -2.08
N TYR A 166 20.25 9.13 -1.24
CA TYR A 166 19.20 10.01 -1.73
C TYR A 166 19.74 11.33 -2.28
N TRP A 167 19.21 11.72 -3.42
CA TRP A 167 19.42 12.98 -4.09
C TRP A 167 18.10 13.69 -4.31
N TYR A 168 18.16 15.02 -4.37
CA TYR A 168 17.00 15.88 -4.48
C TYR A 168 17.15 16.75 -5.72
N VAL A 169 16.14 16.72 -6.59
CA VAL A 169 16.10 17.61 -7.76
C VAL A 169 15.40 18.90 -7.36
N MET A 170 16.06 20.03 -7.60
CA MET A 170 15.63 21.34 -7.13
C MET A 170 15.72 22.38 -8.24
N MET A 171 14.75 23.29 -8.26
CA MET A 171 14.82 24.52 -9.06
C MET A 171 14.99 25.72 -8.14
N ILE A 172 15.92 26.60 -8.47
CA ILE A 172 16.30 27.73 -7.63
C ILE A 172 16.42 28.99 -8.48
N ALA A 173 15.77 30.08 -8.04
CA ALA A 173 15.81 31.39 -8.70
C ALA A 173 17.06 32.20 -8.33
N CYS A 174 18.23 31.58 -8.42
CA CYS A 174 19.52 32.22 -8.19
C CYS A 174 20.39 32.12 -9.44
N CYS A 175 21.21 33.13 -9.68
CA CYS A 175 22.15 33.21 -10.79
C CYS A 175 23.52 33.72 -10.30
N LEU A 176 24.57 33.40 -11.06
CA LEU A 176 25.90 33.95 -10.82
C LEU A 176 26.06 35.28 -11.53
N ASP A 177 26.68 36.24 -10.86
CA ASP A 177 27.11 37.49 -11.48
C ASP A 177 28.49 37.37 -12.15
N SER A 178 28.97 38.46 -12.73
CA SER A 178 30.29 38.53 -13.37
C SER A 178 31.46 38.31 -12.39
N SER A 179 31.22 38.48 -11.10
CA SER A 179 32.19 38.28 -10.02
C SER A 179 32.05 36.90 -9.38
N CYS A 180 31.25 36.01 -9.96
CA CYS A 180 30.99 34.65 -9.47
C CYS A 180 30.34 34.60 -8.08
N LEU A 181 29.55 35.61 -7.73
CA LEU A 181 28.74 35.64 -6.52
C LEU A 181 27.29 35.28 -6.83
N TRP A 182 26.67 34.47 -5.97
CA TRP A 182 25.27 34.08 -6.12
C TRP A 182 24.34 35.25 -5.78
N LYS A 183 23.49 35.62 -6.73
CA LYS A 183 22.46 36.64 -6.58
C LYS A 183 21.10 36.09 -6.94
N SER A 184 20.05 36.69 -6.38
CA SER A 184 18.67 36.37 -6.76
C SER A 184 18.41 36.79 -8.20
N SER A 185 17.65 35.98 -8.94
CA SER A 185 17.18 36.37 -10.28
C SER A 185 16.31 37.62 -10.18
N THR A 186 16.60 38.62 -11.02
CA THR A 186 15.87 39.89 -11.05
C THR A 186 14.54 39.81 -11.79
N LYS A 187 14.40 38.84 -12.70
CA LYS A 187 13.19 38.62 -13.50
C LYS A 187 12.50 37.33 -13.09
N GLU A 188 11.18 37.29 -13.25
CA GLU A 188 10.39 36.09 -13.04
C GLU A 188 10.82 35.00 -14.03
N ILE A 189 11.00 33.79 -13.49
CA ILE A 189 11.35 32.60 -14.24
C ILE A 189 10.13 31.69 -14.21
N ILE A 190 9.62 31.33 -15.39
CA ILE A 190 8.54 30.35 -15.56
C ILE A 190 9.09 29.21 -16.38
N VAL A 191 9.00 27.98 -15.87
CA VAL A 191 9.58 26.79 -16.49
C VAL A 191 8.56 25.68 -16.54
N HIS A 192 8.38 25.12 -17.72
CA HIS A 192 7.67 23.86 -17.94
C HIS A 192 8.70 22.74 -17.98
N TYR A 193 8.56 21.77 -17.08
CA TYR A 193 9.51 20.67 -16.97
C TYR A 193 8.85 19.32 -17.14
N ASP A 194 9.61 18.41 -17.75
CA ASP A 194 9.31 16.99 -17.92
C ASP A 194 10.64 16.25 -17.77
N LEU A 195 10.92 15.77 -16.55
CA LEU A 195 12.20 15.16 -16.20
C LEU A 195 12.01 13.71 -15.80
N TRP A 196 12.96 12.88 -16.21
CA TRP A 196 13.10 11.49 -15.85
C TRP A 196 14.28 11.32 -14.93
N LEU A 197 14.07 10.58 -13.84
CA LEU A 197 15.13 10.12 -12.94
C LEU A 197 15.22 8.61 -13.12
N THR A 198 16.43 8.05 -13.29
CA THR A 198 16.59 6.61 -13.53
C THR A 198 17.88 6.07 -12.94
N ASN A 199 17.84 4.80 -12.53
CA ASN A 199 19.01 4.02 -12.12
C ASN A 199 19.51 3.20 -13.32
N GLY A 200 20.68 3.53 -13.83
CA GLY A 200 21.24 2.92 -15.03
C GLY A 200 20.85 3.63 -16.33
N SER A 201 21.54 3.29 -17.41
CA SER A 201 21.47 4.03 -18.68
C SER A 201 20.09 3.92 -19.37
N PRO A 202 19.51 5.06 -19.81
CA PRO A 202 18.29 5.08 -20.62
C PRO A 202 18.40 4.31 -21.94
N LEU A 203 19.62 4.13 -22.46
CA LEU A 203 19.90 3.33 -23.67
C LEU A 203 19.67 1.84 -23.46
N MET A 204 19.77 1.37 -22.21
CA MET A 204 19.76 -0.04 -21.82
C MET A 204 18.51 -0.38 -20.99
N ARG A 205 17.43 0.38 -21.17
CA ARG A 205 16.18 0.30 -20.39
C ARG A 205 15.61 -1.13 -20.25
N TYR A 206 15.77 -1.95 -21.28
CA TYR A 206 15.19 -3.29 -21.34
C TYR A 206 15.94 -4.36 -20.55
N LEU A 207 17.21 -4.13 -20.19
CA LEU A 207 18.01 -5.12 -19.46
C LEU A 207 17.55 -5.30 -18.02
N ASN A 208 17.09 -4.22 -17.38
CA ASN A 208 16.60 -4.26 -16.01
C ASN A 208 15.35 -3.37 -15.83
N PRO A 209 14.17 -3.81 -16.30
CA PRO A 209 12.96 -3.00 -16.28
C PRO A 209 12.48 -2.65 -14.86
N PHE A 210 12.66 -3.57 -13.89
CA PHE A 210 12.26 -3.38 -12.49
C PHE A 210 13.32 -2.71 -11.60
N GLY A 211 14.49 -2.40 -12.17
CA GLY A 211 15.52 -1.60 -11.50
C GLY A 211 15.61 -0.18 -12.06
N HIS A 212 15.40 -0.02 -13.37
CA HIS A 212 15.74 1.21 -14.10
C HIS A 212 14.89 2.41 -13.69
N GLN A 213 13.58 2.22 -13.65
CA GLN A 213 12.61 3.26 -13.29
C GLN A 213 12.34 3.29 -11.78
N PHE A 214 13.11 2.60 -10.95
CA PHE A 214 12.85 2.49 -9.52
C PHE A 214 13.92 3.21 -8.73
N SER A 215 13.48 3.96 -7.72
CA SER A 215 14.37 4.48 -6.69
C SER A 215 14.95 3.33 -5.90
N PHE A 216 16.19 3.45 -5.43
CA PHE A 216 16.92 2.35 -4.80
C PHE A 216 16.13 1.63 -3.68
N GLU A 217 15.36 2.37 -2.89
CA GLU A 217 14.51 1.84 -1.83
C GLU A 217 13.33 1.01 -2.34
N GLU A 218 12.80 1.35 -3.53
CA GLU A 218 11.68 0.66 -4.17
C GLU A 218 12.13 -0.47 -5.12
N GLN A 219 13.41 -0.51 -5.49
CA GLN A 219 13.97 -1.63 -6.24
C GLN A 219 13.73 -2.95 -5.51
N ASN A 220 13.44 -3.99 -6.28
CA ASN A 220 13.02 -5.33 -5.86
C ASN A 220 11.61 -5.45 -5.26
N SER A 221 10.84 -4.36 -5.20
CA SER A 221 9.45 -4.43 -4.74
C SER A 221 8.57 -5.27 -5.68
N ALA A 222 8.84 -5.22 -6.99
CA ALA A 222 8.12 -6.00 -8.00
C ALA A 222 8.20 -7.51 -7.70
N GLU A 223 9.42 -8.00 -7.46
CA GLU A 223 9.73 -9.38 -7.18
C GLU A 223 9.04 -9.85 -5.89
N ILE A 224 9.03 -9.00 -4.84
CA ILE A 224 8.31 -9.30 -3.60
C ILE A 224 6.80 -9.42 -3.85
N TYR A 225 6.20 -8.46 -4.56
CA TYR A 225 4.76 -8.51 -4.85
C TYR A 225 4.38 -9.70 -5.72
N MET A 226 5.14 -9.98 -6.79
CA MET A 226 4.89 -11.10 -7.70
C MET A 226 5.06 -12.46 -7.00
N LEU A 227 6.15 -12.64 -6.25
CA LEU A 227 6.41 -13.89 -5.51
C LEU A 227 5.26 -14.16 -4.52
N LEU A 228 4.89 -13.16 -3.73
CA LEU A 228 3.83 -13.33 -2.75
C LEU A 228 2.47 -13.50 -3.42
N PHE A 229 2.20 -12.83 -4.53
CA PHE A 229 0.99 -13.06 -5.32
C PHE A 229 0.88 -14.54 -5.74
N ILE A 230 1.94 -15.11 -6.32
CA ILE A 230 1.99 -16.54 -6.69
C ILE A 230 1.73 -17.43 -5.47
N LEU A 231 2.38 -17.16 -4.34
CA LEU A 231 2.19 -17.93 -3.12
C LEU A 231 0.75 -17.85 -2.59
N TYR A 232 0.09 -16.69 -2.69
CA TYR A 232 -1.32 -16.55 -2.33
C TYR A 232 -2.26 -17.28 -3.28
N ILE A 233 -1.93 -17.38 -4.58
CA ILE A 233 -2.67 -18.24 -5.53
C ILE A 233 -2.55 -19.71 -5.11
N VAL A 234 -1.35 -20.18 -4.74
CA VAL A 234 -1.15 -21.54 -4.24
C VAL A 234 -1.96 -21.80 -2.97
N VAL A 235 -1.90 -20.90 -1.98
CA VAL A 235 -2.69 -21.02 -0.75
C VAL A 235 -4.19 -20.96 -1.02
N GLY A 236 -4.63 -20.13 -1.96
CA GLY A 236 -6.02 -20.07 -2.42
C GLY A 236 -6.49 -21.39 -3.03
N PHE A 237 -5.65 -22.03 -3.84
CA PHE A 237 -5.92 -23.36 -4.39
C PHE A 237 -6.01 -24.42 -3.29
N CYS A 238 -5.07 -24.43 -2.34
CA CYS A 238 -5.12 -25.32 -1.18
C CYS A 238 -6.42 -25.13 -0.38
N GLN A 239 -6.80 -23.88 -0.09
CA GLN A 239 -8.02 -23.58 0.63
C GLN A 239 -9.28 -24.02 -0.15
N TRP A 240 -9.32 -23.80 -1.46
CA TRP A 240 -10.41 -24.27 -2.30
C TRP A 240 -10.54 -25.81 -2.25
N ARG A 241 -9.41 -26.53 -2.39
CA ARG A 241 -9.36 -27.99 -2.25
C ARG A 241 -9.83 -28.46 -0.87
N SER A 242 -9.44 -27.77 0.20
CA SER A 242 -9.91 -28.04 1.56
C SER A 242 -11.43 -27.94 1.67
N VAL A 243 -12.05 -26.93 1.06
CA VAL A 243 -13.51 -26.75 1.10
C VAL A 243 -14.22 -27.86 0.31
N VAL A 244 -13.72 -28.21 -0.88
CA VAL A 244 -14.29 -29.28 -1.72
C VAL A 244 -14.21 -30.64 -1.01
N LEU A 245 -13.07 -30.96 -0.38
CA LEU A 245 -12.87 -32.21 0.36
C LEU A 245 -13.76 -32.34 1.61
N CYS A 246 -14.26 -31.23 2.17
CA CYS A 246 -15.14 -31.25 3.33
C CYS A 246 -16.54 -31.83 3.05
N ASN A 247 -16.88 -32.10 1.77
CA ASN A 247 -18.08 -32.82 1.30
C ASN A 247 -19.37 -32.49 2.09
N SER A 248 -19.55 -31.21 2.40
CA SER A 248 -20.66 -30.69 3.19
C SER A 248 -21.54 -29.83 2.29
N ALA A 249 -22.86 -30.06 2.31
CA ALA A 249 -23.84 -29.31 1.51
C ALA A 249 -23.77 -27.78 1.72
N SER A 250 -23.17 -27.33 2.83
CA SER A 250 -22.94 -25.92 3.14
C SER A 250 -21.49 -25.66 3.58
N VAL A 251 -20.86 -24.66 2.98
CA VAL A 251 -19.53 -24.17 3.40
C VAL A 251 -19.62 -23.52 4.77
N PHE A 252 -18.86 -24.02 5.76
CA PHE A 252 -18.82 -23.45 7.11
C PHE A 252 -18.42 -21.96 7.10
N PRO A 253 -19.03 -21.11 7.96
CA PRO A 253 -18.77 -19.68 8.00
C PRO A 253 -17.28 -19.29 8.14
N ARG A 254 -16.48 -20.06 8.91
CA ARG A 254 -15.02 -19.84 9.05
C ARG A 254 -14.26 -19.93 7.73
N HIS A 255 -14.61 -20.90 6.88
CA HIS A 255 -13.99 -21.07 5.57
C HIS A 255 -14.40 -19.94 4.63
N ARG A 256 -15.65 -19.46 4.72
CA ARG A 256 -16.10 -18.30 3.94
C ARG A 256 -15.29 -17.05 4.29
N LEU A 257 -15.12 -16.77 5.59
CA LEU A 257 -14.33 -15.62 6.04
C LEU A 257 -12.85 -15.74 5.63
N LEU A 258 -12.25 -16.92 5.79
CA LEU A 258 -10.87 -17.16 5.34
C LEU A 258 -10.72 -17.04 3.82
N ASN A 259 -11.69 -17.49 3.03
CA ASN A 259 -11.71 -17.31 1.58
C ASN A 259 -11.76 -15.82 1.22
N CYS A 260 -12.60 -15.03 1.91
CA CYS A 260 -12.64 -13.58 1.71
C CYS A 260 -11.30 -12.92 2.04
N VAL A 261 -10.65 -13.33 3.14
CA VAL A 261 -9.31 -12.83 3.52
C VAL A 261 -8.29 -13.12 2.42
N ILE A 262 -8.22 -14.36 1.93
CA ILE A 262 -7.28 -14.78 0.87
C ILE A 262 -7.59 -14.05 -0.44
N ALA A 263 -8.86 -13.99 -0.86
CA ALA A 263 -9.28 -13.35 -2.09
C ALA A 263 -8.94 -11.86 -2.09
N LEU A 264 -9.26 -11.13 -1.01
CA LEU A 264 -8.90 -9.72 -0.88
C LEU A 264 -7.38 -9.50 -0.86
N LYS A 265 -6.62 -10.41 -0.23
CA LYS A 265 -5.16 -10.33 -0.22
C LYS A 265 -4.57 -10.54 -1.61
N ALA A 266 -5.03 -11.55 -2.33
CA ALA A 266 -4.61 -11.84 -3.70
C ALA A 266 -5.01 -10.71 -4.66
N PHE A 267 -6.23 -10.18 -4.54
CA PHE A 267 -6.70 -9.03 -5.31
C PHE A 267 -5.85 -7.78 -5.05
N GLY A 268 -5.56 -7.46 -3.78
CA GLY A 268 -4.68 -6.35 -3.44
C GLY A 268 -3.28 -6.50 -4.02
N LEU A 269 -2.68 -7.70 -3.92
CA LEU A 269 -1.37 -7.98 -4.51
C LEU A 269 -1.37 -7.93 -6.04
N ALA A 270 -2.44 -8.36 -6.70
CA ALA A 270 -2.58 -8.25 -8.15
C ALA A 270 -2.60 -6.78 -8.61
N LEU A 271 -3.31 -5.91 -7.88
CA LEU A 271 -3.32 -4.48 -8.15
C LEU A 271 -1.95 -3.82 -7.92
N HIS A 272 -1.19 -4.27 -6.91
CA HIS A 272 0.20 -3.83 -6.73
C HIS A 272 1.10 -4.30 -7.86
N CYS A 273 0.97 -5.55 -8.32
CA CYS A 273 1.71 -6.04 -9.48
C CYS A 273 1.39 -5.19 -10.72
N LEU A 274 0.11 -4.89 -10.97
CA LEU A 274 -0.30 -4.02 -12.06
C LEU A 274 0.34 -2.62 -11.95
N ASN A 275 0.30 -2.02 -10.76
CA ASN A 275 0.92 -0.71 -10.51
C ASN A 275 2.42 -0.73 -10.80
N VAL A 276 3.15 -1.74 -10.31
CA VAL A 276 4.60 -1.83 -10.45
C VAL A 276 5.02 -2.17 -11.88
N ILE A 277 4.23 -2.99 -12.59
CA ILE A 277 4.43 -3.24 -14.02
C ILE A 277 4.21 -1.94 -14.80
N ALA A 278 3.09 -1.23 -14.58
CA ALA A 278 2.84 0.06 -15.23
C ALA A 278 3.98 1.05 -14.98
N PHE A 279 4.42 1.15 -13.72
CA PHE A 279 5.52 2.01 -13.29
C PHE A 279 6.84 1.69 -13.99
N SER A 280 7.14 0.43 -14.29
CA SER A 280 8.34 0.07 -15.06
C SER A 280 8.33 0.64 -16.50
N PHE A 281 7.15 0.90 -17.06
CA PHE A 281 6.97 1.43 -18.42
C PHE A 281 6.80 2.95 -18.49
N ASP A 282 6.17 3.60 -17.51
CA ASP A 282 5.88 5.04 -17.56
C ASP A 282 6.58 5.86 -16.47
N GLY A 283 7.18 5.21 -15.47
CA GLY A 283 7.76 5.85 -14.29
C GLY A 283 6.73 6.51 -13.37
N GLN A 284 5.42 6.37 -13.64
CA GLN A 284 4.32 6.98 -12.87
C GLN A 284 3.49 5.95 -12.11
N GLY A 285 3.26 4.78 -12.72
CA GLY A 285 2.40 3.75 -12.18
C GLY A 285 0.92 4.15 -12.20
N ALA A 286 0.09 3.30 -11.61
CA ALA A 286 -1.35 3.49 -11.54
C ALA A 286 -1.77 3.81 -10.11
N LEU A 287 -1.91 5.11 -9.78
CA LEU A 287 -2.29 5.56 -8.43
C LEU A 287 -3.56 4.89 -7.91
N ILE A 288 -4.56 4.72 -8.77
CA ILE A 288 -5.82 4.04 -8.40
C ILE A 288 -5.56 2.57 -8.05
N ALA A 289 -4.72 1.88 -8.82
CA ALA A 289 -4.35 0.49 -8.52
C ALA A 289 -3.55 0.40 -7.21
N ARG A 290 -2.62 1.32 -6.96
CA ARG A 290 -1.88 1.43 -5.68
C ARG A 290 -2.84 1.63 -4.50
N LEU A 291 -3.77 2.59 -4.60
CA LEU A 291 -4.72 2.90 -3.54
C LEU A 291 -5.68 1.73 -3.26
N LEU A 292 -6.32 1.19 -4.30
CA LEU A 292 -7.22 0.03 -4.15
C LEU A 292 -6.47 -1.21 -3.66
N GLY A 293 -5.22 -1.38 -4.08
CA GLY A 293 -4.32 -2.43 -3.62
C GLY A 293 -4.11 -2.37 -2.11
N GLU A 294 -3.75 -1.19 -1.58
CA GLU A 294 -3.56 -1.00 -0.14
C GLU A 294 -4.86 -1.14 0.65
N ILE A 295 -5.99 -0.61 0.14
CA ILE A 295 -7.31 -0.77 0.77
C ILE A 295 -7.67 -2.26 0.88
N ALA A 296 -7.49 -3.04 -0.18
CA ALA A 296 -7.78 -4.47 -0.19
C ALA A 296 -6.86 -5.25 0.77
N ARG A 297 -5.56 -4.93 0.79
CA ARG A 297 -4.58 -5.50 1.74
C ARG A 297 -4.93 -5.19 3.19
N LEU A 298 -5.33 -3.95 3.46
CA LEU A 298 -5.73 -3.51 4.79
C LEU A 298 -7.02 -4.22 5.22
N MET A 299 -8.04 -4.24 4.36
CA MET A 299 -9.30 -4.93 4.64
C MET A 299 -9.08 -6.43 4.91
N SER A 300 -8.25 -7.09 4.10
CA SER A 300 -7.86 -8.49 4.32
C SER A 300 -7.23 -8.69 5.71
N THR A 301 -6.35 -7.78 6.12
CA THR A 301 -5.72 -7.84 7.45
C THR A 301 -6.75 -7.63 8.56
N CYS A 302 -7.65 -6.65 8.43
CA CYS A 302 -8.73 -6.41 9.40
C CYS A 302 -9.67 -7.62 9.53
N LEU A 303 -10.05 -8.26 8.41
CA LEU A 303 -10.85 -9.49 8.40
C LEU A 303 -10.12 -10.68 9.02
N LEU A 304 -8.80 -10.78 8.85
CA LEU A 304 -7.99 -11.77 9.55
C LEU A 304 -8.02 -11.54 11.07
N CYS A 305 -7.98 -10.29 11.53
CA CYS A 305 -8.16 -9.96 12.94
C CYS A 305 -9.54 -10.41 13.45
N LEU A 306 -10.60 -10.11 12.68
CA LEU A 306 -11.95 -10.54 13.00
C LEU A 306 -12.03 -12.07 13.14
N LEU A 307 -11.49 -12.80 12.16
CA LEU A 307 -11.46 -14.26 12.19
C LEU A 307 -10.78 -14.78 13.46
N LEU A 308 -9.60 -14.27 13.80
CA LEU A 308 -8.87 -14.71 15.00
C LEU A 308 -9.62 -14.35 16.30
N ILE A 309 -10.23 -13.17 16.39
CA ILE A 309 -11.02 -12.77 17.56
C ILE A 309 -12.27 -13.65 17.68
N LEU A 310 -12.98 -13.94 16.59
CA LEU A 310 -14.12 -14.85 16.59
C LEU A 310 -13.73 -16.27 17.01
N LEU A 311 -12.60 -16.78 16.52
CA LEU A 311 -12.06 -18.08 16.94
C LEU A 311 -11.73 -18.08 18.44
N SER A 312 -11.10 -17.02 18.96
CA SER A 312 -10.83 -16.87 20.40
C SER A 312 -12.09 -16.75 21.26
N CYS A 313 -13.23 -16.39 20.66
CA CYS A 313 -14.53 -16.35 21.32
C CYS A 313 -15.29 -17.68 21.25
N GLY A 314 -14.70 -18.75 20.69
CA GLY A 314 -15.34 -20.06 20.60
C GLY A 314 -16.24 -20.26 19.38
N TRP A 315 -16.26 -19.33 18.40
CA TRP A 315 -17.20 -19.34 17.27
C TRP A 315 -17.25 -20.64 16.45
N SER A 316 -16.14 -21.38 16.37
CA SER A 316 -16.08 -22.66 15.66
C SER A 316 -15.96 -23.89 16.57
N PHE A 317 -15.95 -23.69 17.89
CA PHE A 317 -15.65 -24.74 18.87
C PHE A 317 -16.90 -25.30 19.58
N GLY A 318 -18.10 -25.02 19.03
CA GLY A 318 -19.35 -25.68 19.42
C GLY A 318 -20.13 -25.06 20.58
N ASN A 319 -19.81 -23.84 21.02
CA ASN A 319 -20.54 -23.21 22.12
C ASN A 319 -21.72 -22.37 21.58
N SER A 320 -22.86 -23.02 21.33
CA SER A 320 -24.08 -22.42 20.72
C SER A 320 -24.78 -21.36 21.58
N SER A 321 -24.22 -20.96 22.72
CA SER A 321 -24.97 -20.23 23.74
C SER A 321 -25.01 -18.70 23.56
N LYS A 322 -24.33 -18.08 22.58
CA LYS A 322 -24.27 -16.60 22.53
C LYS A 322 -24.18 -15.99 21.11
N ILE A 323 -25.22 -16.14 20.29
CA ILE A 323 -25.38 -15.41 19.00
C ILE A 323 -25.22 -13.88 19.19
N LEU A 324 -25.75 -13.32 20.28
CA LEU A 324 -25.64 -11.90 20.61
C LEU A 324 -24.19 -11.44 20.85
N LEU A 325 -23.34 -12.30 21.42
CA LEU A 325 -21.93 -11.99 21.69
C LEU A 325 -21.14 -11.85 20.38
N HIS A 326 -21.43 -12.69 19.38
CA HIS A 326 -20.81 -12.59 18.07
C HIS A 326 -21.21 -11.30 17.33
N SER A 327 -22.47 -10.87 17.46
CA SER A 327 -22.92 -9.58 16.93
C SER A 327 -22.17 -8.41 17.56
N ASN A 328 -22.05 -8.37 18.88
CA ASN A 328 -21.30 -7.32 19.59
C ASN A 328 -19.81 -7.29 19.19
N VAL A 329 -19.19 -8.47 19.00
CA VAL A 329 -17.80 -8.58 18.52
C VAL A 329 -17.66 -7.98 17.12
N VAL A 330 -18.59 -8.29 16.20
CA VAL A 330 -18.56 -7.75 14.83
C VAL A 330 -18.76 -6.23 14.82
N VAL A 331 -19.68 -5.70 15.64
CA VAL A 331 -19.90 -4.25 15.77
C VAL A 331 -18.65 -3.55 16.33
N ALA A 332 -18.08 -4.05 17.42
CA ALA A 332 -16.86 -3.48 18.01
C ALA A 332 -15.66 -3.55 17.04
N TRP A 333 -15.51 -4.67 16.32
CA TRP A 333 -14.52 -4.79 15.25
C TRP A 333 -14.77 -3.79 14.13
N GLY A 334 -16.01 -3.55 13.74
CA GLY A 334 -16.39 -2.58 12.71
C GLY A 334 -15.97 -1.15 13.09
N ILE A 335 -16.16 -0.77 14.36
CA ILE A 335 -15.71 0.53 14.88
C ILE A 335 -14.18 0.65 14.82
N LEU A 336 -13.45 -0.35 15.32
CA LEU A 336 -11.98 -0.34 15.30
C LEU A 336 -11.43 -0.34 13.86
N THR A 337 -12.05 -1.10 12.96
CA THR A 337 -11.68 -1.16 11.55
C THR A 337 -11.94 0.17 10.86
N SER A 338 -13.08 0.80 11.12
CA SER A 338 -13.40 2.14 10.60
C SER A 338 -12.35 3.17 11.06
N ALA A 339 -12.01 3.20 12.34
CA ALA A 339 -10.94 4.06 12.86
C ALA A 339 -9.59 3.78 12.17
N HIS A 340 -9.27 2.50 11.93
CA HIS A 340 -8.05 2.12 11.24
C HIS A 340 -8.01 2.61 9.78
N PHE A 341 -9.15 2.60 9.07
CA PHE A 341 -9.26 3.18 7.73
C PHE A 341 -9.14 4.72 7.75
N VAL A 342 -9.72 5.39 8.74
CA VAL A 342 -9.58 6.85 8.89
C VAL A 342 -8.10 7.23 9.03
N PHE A 343 -7.36 6.58 9.93
CA PHE A 343 -5.93 6.85 10.08
C PHE A 343 -5.12 6.47 8.83
N PHE A 344 -5.48 5.38 8.15
CA PHE A 344 -4.88 5.04 6.86
C PHE A 344 -5.06 6.16 5.82
N PHE A 345 -6.28 6.68 5.65
CA PHE A 345 -6.54 7.77 4.70
C PHE A 345 -5.84 9.07 5.10
N ILE A 346 -5.80 9.39 6.40
CA ILE A 346 -5.04 10.53 6.91
C ILE A 346 -3.56 10.37 6.55
N ASN A 347 -3.00 9.18 6.80
CA ASN A 347 -1.60 8.90 6.46
C ASN A 347 -1.35 9.02 4.95
N PHE A 348 -2.15 8.32 4.14
CA PHE A 348 -1.97 8.21 2.70
C PHE A 348 -2.10 9.55 1.98
N PHE A 349 -3.03 10.41 2.39
CA PHE A 349 -3.27 11.68 1.69
C PHE A 349 -2.53 12.89 2.30
N PHE A 350 -2.36 12.94 3.62
CA PHE A 350 -1.87 14.15 4.30
C PHE A 350 -0.47 14.04 4.88
N VAL A 351 0.01 12.83 5.19
CA VAL A 351 1.28 12.64 5.90
C VAL A 351 2.36 11.99 5.04
N ASP A 352 1.97 11.15 4.07
CA ASP A 352 2.87 10.60 3.06
C ASP A 352 3.29 11.74 2.11
N ASP A 353 4.30 12.50 2.55
CA ASP A 353 4.99 13.51 1.76
C ASP A 353 6.33 12.94 1.31
N VAL A 354 6.52 12.82 -0.01
CA VAL A 354 7.66 12.15 -0.64
C VAL A 354 9.00 12.77 -0.23
N LEU A 355 9.01 14.04 0.19
CA LEU A 355 10.22 14.70 0.69
C LEU A 355 10.71 14.16 2.05
N GLN A 356 9.82 13.62 2.88
CA GLN A 356 10.14 13.16 4.23
C GLN A 356 10.02 11.63 4.31
N ASP A 357 11.06 10.96 4.82
CA ASP A 357 11.10 9.50 5.02
C ASP A 357 10.13 9.05 6.15
N ILE A 358 8.82 9.26 5.95
CA ILE A 358 7.78 8.98 6.93
C ILE A 358 7.10 7.66 6.58
N ASP A 359 7.52 6.59 7.24
CA ASP A 359 6.79 5.33 7.26
C ASP A 359 5.83 5.25 8.46
N ILE A 360 5.11 4.13 8.56
CA ILE A 360 4.12 3.86 9.62
C ILE A 360 4.68 3.96 11.05
N PHE A 361 6.00 3.82 11.23
CA PHE A 361 6.65 3.90 12.53
C PHE A 361 7.27 5.27 12.80
N LYS A 362 7.00 6.27 11.95
CA LYS A 362 7.40 7.68 12.18
C LYS A 362 6.23 8.63 12.16
N SER A 363 5.10 8.22 11.56
CA SER A 363 3.90 9.04 11.48
C SER A 363 2.99 8.88 12.69
N TRP A 364 2.36 9.98 13.12
CA TRP A 364 1.36 9.92 14.19
C TRP A 364 0.12 9.06 13.83
N PRO A 365 -0.41 9.04 12.59
CA PRO A 365 -1.50 8.13 12.24
C PRO A 365 -1.03 6.68 12.21
N GLY A 366 0.22 6.43 11.82
CA GLY A 366 0.83 5.11 11.84
C GLY A 366 0.95 4.56 13.27
N TYR A 367 1.38 5.38 14.24
CA TYR A 367 1.34 5.01 15.66
C TYR A 367 -0.08 4.71 16.14
N ALA A 368 -1.08 5.46 15.69
CA ALA A 368 -2.48 5.19 16.02
C ALA A 368 -2.95 3.83 15.46
N MET A 369 -2.58 3.50 14.21
CA MET A 369 -2.87 2.18 13.61
C MET A 369 -2.23 1.04 14.40
N ILE A 370 -0.97 1.20 14.82
CA ILE A 370 -0.27 0.25 15.70
C ILE A 370 -0.99 0.14 17.06
N GLY A 371 -1.44 1.26 17.63
CA GLY A 371 -2.22 1.28 18.86
C GLY A 371 -3.53 0.50 18.76
N ILE A 372 -4.29 0.66 17.67
CA ILE A 372 -5.49 -0.14 17.39
C ILE A 372 -5.13 -1.62 17.31
N ARG A 373 -4.01 -1.96 16.67
CA ARG A 373 -3.52 -3.34 16.58
C ARG A 373 -3.22 -3.93 17.96
N MET A 374 -2.64 -3.15 18.87
CA MET A 374 -2.36 -3.58 20.24
C MET A 374 -3.63 -3.74 21.07
N LEU A 375 -4.63 -2.88 20.86
CA LEU A 375 -5.93 -3.05 21.48
C LEU A 375 -6.62 -4.36 21.03
N GLN A 376 -6.56 -4.67 19.73
CA GLN A 376 -7.04 -5.94 19.19
C GLN A 376 -6.25 -7.14 19.75
N ALA A 377 -4.93 -7.01 19.94
CA ALA A 377 -4.09 -8.04 20.51
C ALA A 377 -4.47 -8.35 21.98
N LEU A 378 -4.66 -7.29 22.78
CA LEU A 378 -5.12 -7.42 24.16
C LEU A 378 -6.50 -8.05 24.23
N TRP A 379 -7.41 -7.63 23.35
CA TRP A 379 -8.74 -8.22 23.25
C TRP A 379 -8.66 -9.72 22.92
N PHE A 380 -7.89 -10.09 21.90
CA PHE A 380 -7.65 -11.50 21.55
C PHE A 380 -7.07 -12.30 22.73
N LEU A 381 -6.07 -11.76 23.43
CA LEU A 381 -5.43 -12.40 24.58
C LEU A 381 -6.42 -12.66 25.73
N VAL A 382 -7.24 -11.67 26.07
CA VAL A 382 -8.26 -11.82 27.14
C VAL A 382 -9.27 -12.90 26.77
N ARG A 383 -9.72 -12.93 25.51
CA ARG A 383 -10.74 -13.87 25.04
C ARG A 383 -10.20 -15.29 24.94
N ILE A 384 -9.01 -15.49 24.37
CA ILE A 384 -8.42 -16.82 24.29
C ILE A 384 -8.11 -17.38 25.68
N ARG A 385 -7.65 -16.55 26.63
CA ARG A 385 -7.42 -16.98 28.02
C ARG A 385 -8.69 -17.39 28.72
N HIS A 386 -9.78 -16.64 28.53
CA HIS A 386 -11.08 -17.01 29.07
C HIS A 386 -11.57 -18.33 28.48
N LEU A 387 -11.44 -18.52 27.15
CA LEU A 387 -11.81 -19.76 26.49
C LEU A 387 -11.02 -20.97 27.01
N ILE A 388 -9.71 -20.83 27.22
CA ILE A 388 -8.85 -21.89 27.78
C ILE A 388 -9.33 -22.28 29.19
N ASN A 389 -9.71 -21.32 30.02
CA ASN A 389 -10.15 -21.57 31.39
C ASN A 389 -11.55 -22.20 31.47
N GLU A 390 -12.41 -21.96 30.48
CA GLU A 390 -13.76 -22.57 30.40
C GLU A 390 -13.74 -23.99 29.82
N GLU A 391 -12.68 -24.36 29.10
CA GLU A 391 -12.59 -25.67 28.44
C GLU A 391 -12.26 -26.78 29.45
N SER A 392 -13.10 -27.81 29.49
CA SER A 392 -12.93 -28.96 30.40
C SER A 392 -11.98 -30.03 29.86
N ASP A 393 -11.81 -30.13 28.54
CA ASP A 393 -10.86 -31.04 27.90
C ASP A 393 -9.45 -30.45 27.90
N GLU A 394 -8.56 -31.06 28.69
CA GLU A 394 -7.16 -30.66 28.84
C GLU A 394 -6.41 -30.63 27.49
N GLN A 395 -6.67 -31.60 26.60
CA GLN A 395 -5.97 -31.68 25.32
C GLN A 395 -6.40 -30.52 24.40
N LYS A 396 -7.68 -30.16 24.42
CA LYS A 396 -8.22 -29.01 23.68
C LYS A 396 -7.71 -27.68 24.26
N ALA A 397 -7.62 -27.57 25.58
CA ALA A 397 -7.05 -26.40 26.25
C ALA A 397 -5.56 -26.20 25.89
N ILE A 398 -4.77 -27.27 25.85
CA ILE A 398 -3.36 -27.24 25.41
C ILE A 398 -3.28 -26.78 23.94
N PHE A 399 -4.12 -27.33 23.06
CA PHE A 399 -4.17 -26.89 21.66
C PHE A 399 -4.50 -25.40 21.53
N LEU A 400 -5.52 -24.91 22.27
CA LEU A 400 -5.92 -23.51 22.28
C LEU A 400 -4.81 -22.58 22.83
N ALA A 401 -4.03 -23.04 23.80
CA ALA A 401 -2.87 -22.31 24.32
C ALA A 401 -1.78 -22.14 23.25
N HIS A 402 -1.44 -23.20 22.51
CA HIS A 402 -0.48 -23.13 21.40
C HIS A 402 -0.98 -22.25 20.25
N PHE A 403 -2.25 -22.41 19.87
CA PHE A 403 -2.91 -21.56 18.88
C PHE A 403 -2.87 -20.09 19.30
N GLY A 404 -3.26 -19.80 20.54
CA GLY A 404 -3.24 -18.47 21.13
C GLY A 404 -1.85 -17.86 21.13
N ALA A 405 -0.84 -18.59 21.59
CA ALA A 405 0.54 -18.14 21.61
C ALA A 405 1.07 -17.80 20.20
N GLY A 406 0.86 -18.69 19.23
CA GLY A 406 1.32 -18.48 17.84
C GLY A 406 0.70 -17.25 17.18
N PHE A 407 -0.62 -17.08 17.29
CA PHE A 407 -1.29 -15.91 16.70
C PHE A 407 -1.07 -14.63 17.50
N LEU A 408 -0.81 -14.71 18.81
CA LEU A 408 -0.40 -13.55 19.61
C LEU A 408 0.93 -12.98 19.09
N VAL A 409 1.90 -13.83 18.73
CA VAL A 409 3.15 -13.39 18.07
C VAL A 409 2.84 -12.61 16.79
N TRP A 410 1.89 -13.08 15.97
CA TRP A 410 1.45 -12.36 14.76
C TRP A 410 0.71 -11.04 15.06
N PHE A 411 0.09 -10.87 16.23
CA PHE A 411 -0.44 -9.57 16.63
C PHE A 411 0.68 -8.59 17.01
N VAL A 412 1.67 -9.03 17.77
CA VAL A 412 2.67 -8.15 18.40
C VAL A 412 3.95 -7.93 17.57
N TYR A 413 4.23 -8.76 16.56
CA TYR A 413 5.48 -8.64 15.77
C TYR A 413 5.67 -7.26 15.15
N ILE A 414 4.59 -6.53 14.86
CA ILE A 414 4.66 -5.19 14.25
C ILE A 414 5.40 -4.19 15.17
N LEU A 415 5.33 -4.35 16.49
CA LEU A 415 6.11 -3.54 17.43
C LEU A 415 7.60 -3.86 17.34
N GLY A 416 7.95 -5.16 17.33
CA GLY A 416 9.32 -5.62 17.14
C GLY A 416 9.90 -5.14 15.81
N LEU A 417 9.09 -5.19 14.74
CA LEU A 417 9.47 -4.66 13.43
C LEU A 417 9.72 -3.16 13.48
N GLY A 418 8.92 -2.39 14.21
CA GLY A 418 9.15 -0.94 14.39
C GLY A 418 10.49 -0.63 15.05
N ILE A 419 10.88 -1.42 16.06
CA ILE A 419 12.18 -1.29 16.73
C ILE A 419 13.32 -1.60 15.74
N ILE A 420 13.23 -2.75 15.05
CA ILE A 420 14.24 -3.15 14.05
C ILE A 420 14.36 -2.09 12.96
N ALA A 421 13.23 -1.59 12.45
CA ALA A 421 13.17 -0.58 11.40
C ALA A 421 13.76 0.78 11.84
N SER A 422 13.88 1.05 13.13
CA SER A 422 14.51 2.29 13.64
C SER A 422 16.05 2.25 13.52
N PHE A 423 16.65 1.06 13.52
CA PHE A 423 18.09 0.86 13.30
C PHE A 423 18.48 0.68 11.82
N VAL A 424 17.50 0.46 10.95
CA VAL A 424 17.72 0.26 9.51
C VAL A 424 17.77 1.61 8.79
N SER A 425 18.73 1.77 7.88
CA SER A 425 18.83 2.98 7.06
C SER A 425 17.59 3.18 6.17
N ALA A 426 17.25 4.44 5.89
CA ALA A 426 16.03 4.79 5.15
C ALA A 426 15.94 4.13 3.77
N LEU A 427 17.08 3.85 3.13
CA LEU A 427 17.17 3.19 1.81
C LEU A 427 16.74 1.72 1.82
N TRP A 428 16.92 1.02 2.94
CA TRP A 428 16.59 -0.41 3.05
C TRP A 428 15.29 -0.66 3.81
N ARG A 429 14.85 0.33 4.59
CA ARG A 429 13.72 0.21 5.49
C ARG A 429 12.41 -0.16 4.77
N PHE A 430 12.12 0.48 3.64
CA PHE A 430 10.90 0.22 2.88
C PHE A 430 10.76 -1.26 2.49
N LYS A 431 11.77 -1.81 1.81
CA LYS A 431 11.75 -3.20 1.35
C LYS A 431 11.73 -4.22 2.50
N ILE A 432 12.44 -3.94 3.60
CA ILE A 432 12.41 -4.81 4.80
C ILE A 432 11.01 -4.83 5.42
N ILE A 433 10.37 -3.67 5.60
CA ILE A 433 9.02 -3.58 6.15
C ILE A 433 8.04 -4.31 5.22
N LEU A 434 8.10 -4.07 3.91
CA LEU A 434 7.25 -4.72 2.92
C LEU A 434 7.39 -6.24 2.95
N ALA A 435 8.63 -6.75 2.93
CA ALA A 435 8.92 -8.17 2.94
C ALA A 435 8.42 -8.85 4.23
N ILE A 436 8.80 -8.33 5.40
CA ILE A 436 8.45 -8.94 6.70
C ILE A 436 6.95 -8.89 6.94
N THR A 437 6.29 -7.74 6.73
CA THR A 437 4.84 -7.62 6.96
C THR A 437 4.03 -8.55 6.06
N THR A 438 4.44 -8.70 4.81
CA THR A 438 3.70 -9.52 3.86
C THR A 438 4.00 -11.02 4.06
N ALA A 439 5.24 -11.38 4.41
CA ALA A 439 5.60 -12.74 4.81
C ALA A 439 4.90 -13.19 6.10
N ALA A 440 4.86 -12.35 7.13
CA ALA A 440 4.17 -12.67 8.39
C ALA A 440 2.67 -12.88 8.18
N ASN A 441 2.03 -12.06 7.34
CA ASN A 441 0.63 -12.24 6.95
C ASN A 441 0.40 -13.52 6.15
N PHE A 442 1.31 -13.85 5.24
CA PHE A 442 1.26 -15.09 4.48
C PHE A 442 1.36 -16.31 5.41
N ALA A 443 2.34 -16.32 6.32
CA ALA A 443 2.52 -17.38 7.30
C ALA A 443 1.28 -17.59 8.16
N ALA A 444 0.68 -16.52 8.71
CA ALA A 444 -0.53 -16.61 9.51
C ALA A 444 -1.71 -17.23 8.73
N ILE A 445 -1.91 -16.84 7.48
CA ILE A 445 -2.98 -17.37 6.62
C ILE A 445 -2.69 -18.82 6.23
N ALA A 446 -1.46 -19.16 5.85
CA ALA A 446 -1.06 -20.52 5.52
C ALA A 446 -1.26 -21.47 6.71
N CYS A 447 -0.91 -21.03 7.93
CA CYS A 447 -1.18 -21.78 9.16
C CYS A 447 -2.68 -22.02 9.37
N LEU A 448 -3.54 -21.02 9.12
CA LEU A 448 -5.00 -21.21 9.22
C LEU A 448 -5.54 -22.18 8.17
N VAL A 449 -5.06 -22.12 6.93
CA VAL A 449 -5.45 -23.06 5.87
C VAL A 449 -5.03 -24.48 6.23
N HIS A 450 -3.82 -24.67 6.76
CA HIS A 450 -3.37 -25.97 7.24
C HIS A 450 -4.20 -26.46 8.43
N LEU A 451 -4.50 -25.57 9.39
CA LEU A 451 -5.27 -25.93 10.58
C LEU A 451 -6.69 -26.36 10.23
N PHE A 452 -7.33 -25.68 9.29
CA PHE A 452 -8.68 -26.00 8.81
C PHE A 452 -8.72 -27.13 7.77
N TRP A 453 -7.58 -27.74 7.46
CA TRP A 453 -7.52 -28.82 6.49
C TRP A 453 -8.33 -30.05 6.94
N PRO A 454 -9.13 -30.71 6.07
CA PRO A 454 -10.10 -31.72 6.49
C PRO A 454 -9.49 -33.02 7.01
N THR A 455 -8.22 -33.27 6.72
CA THR A 455 -7.46 -34.43 7.21
C THR A 455 -6.47 -34.05 8.32
N SER A 456 -6.56 -32.84 8.88
CA SER A 456 -5.67 -32.45 9.98
C SER A 456 -5.99 -33.25 11.25
N SER A 457 -4.96 -33.58 12.03
CA SER A 457 -5.10 -34.27 13.32
C SER A 457 -5.95 -33.48 14.33
N ASN A 458 -6.12 -32.18 14.11
CA ASN A 458 -6.83 -31.26 14.98
C ASN A 458 -8.31 -31.08 14.58
N ARG A 459 -8.78 -31.78 13.53
CA ARG A 459 -10.14 -31.64 13.02
C ARG A 459 -11.20 -31.92 14.09
N HIS A 460 -10.95 -32.85 15.03
CA HIS A 460 -11.89 -33.20 16.10
C HIS A 460 -12.22 -32.01 17.01
N TYR A 461 -11.29 -31.08 17.20
CA TYR A 461 -11.55 -29.85 17.94
C TYR A 461 -12.51 -28.90 17.21
N PHE A 462 -12.58 -28.96 15.89
CA PHE A 462 -13.48 -28.15 15.05
C PHE A 462 -14.76 -28.90 14.63
N LEU A 463 -14.89 -30.19 14.98
CA LEU A 463 -15.94 -31.12 14.54
C LEU A 463 -17.27 -30.99 15.31
N ALA A 464 -17.29 -30.34 16.49
CA ALA A 464 -18.54 -30.11 17.23
C ALA A 464 -19.62 -29.42 16.38
N ASP A 465 -19.16 -28.62 15.40
CA ASP A 465 -19.96 -27.91 14.39
C ASP A 465 -20.67 -28.87 13.41
N ILE A 466 -20.11 -30.05 13.10
CA ILE A 466 -20.72 -31.03 12.18
C ILE A 466 -21.92 -31.72 12.85
N THR A 467 -21.83 -32.05 14.13
CA THR A 467 -22.93 -32.64 14.91
C THR A 467 -24.06 -31.64 15.21
N SER A 468 -23.73 -30.35 15.37
CA SER A 468 -24.71 -29.27 15.56
C SER A 468 -25.40 -28.92 14.24
N HIS A 469 -24.63 -28.76 13.16
CA HIS A 469 -25.17 -28.42 11.84
C HIS A 469 -25.99 -29.56 11.23
N ARG A 470 -25.57 -30.82 11.40
CA ARG A 470 -26.40 -31.98 11.01
C ARG A 470 -27.72 -32.02 11.78
N ARG A 471 -27.71 -31.66 13.08
CA ARG A 471 -28.96 -31.52 13.87
C ARG A 471 -29.83 -30.35 13.40
N PHE A 472 -29.24 -29.22 13.04
CA PHE A 472 -29.96 -28.06 12.54
C PHE A 472 -30.58 -28.31 11.15
N VAL A 473 -29.84 -28.94 10.24
CA VAL A 473 -30.37 -29.33 8.92
C VAL A 473 -31.49 -30.36 9.06
N LEU A 474 -31.32 -31.39 9.90
CA LEU A 474 -32.40 -32.36 10.16
C LEU A 474 -33.62 -31.73 10.84
N ALA A 475 -33.44 -30.75 11.74
CA ALA A 475 -34.56 -30.03 12.35
C ALA A 475 -35.31 -29.15 11.35
N ASN A 476 -34.58 -28.52 10.42
CA ASN A 476 -35.15 -27.63 9.41
C ASN A 476 -35.80 -28.41 8.25
N ASP A 477 -35.33 -29.63 7.95
CA ASP A 477 -36.00 -30.55 7.02
C ASP A 477 -37.30 -31.10 7.62
N ASN A 478 -37.32 -31.46 8.91
CA ASN A 478 -38.53 -31.88 9.61
C ASN A 478 -39.59 -30.77 9.73
N GLU A 479 -39.19 -29.51 9.99
CA GLU A 479 -40.15 -28.39 10.02
C GLU A 479 -40.74 -28.09 8.63
N GLY A 480 -40.00 -28.36 7.55
CA GLY A 480 -40.50 -28.28 6.18
C GLY A 480 -41.51 -29.36 5.84
N GLU A 481 -41.24 -30.62 6.23
CA GLU A 481 -42.17 -31.75 6.06
C GLU A 481 -43.44 -31.60 6.93
N ASP A 482 -43.33 -31.10 8.16
CA ASP A 482 -44.49 -30.86 9.03
C ASP A 482 -45.38 -29.72 8.49
N PHE A 483 -44.79 -28.68 7.89
CA PHE A 483 -45.54 -27.59 7.25
C PHE A 483 -46.20 -28.02 5.92
N GLU A 484 -45.53 -28.86 5.11
CA GLU A 484 -46.15 -29.46 3.91
C GLU A 484 -47.27 -30.44 4.28
N ASN A 485 -47.10 -31.25 5.33
CA ASN A 485 -48.15 -32.15 5.82
C ASN A 485 -49.36 -31.38 6.39
N LEU A 486 -49.13 -30.24 7.05
CA LEU A 486 -50.20 -29.34 7.52
C LEU A 486 -50.96 -28.66 6.36
N LEU A 487 -50.26 -28.29 5.28
CA LEU A 487 -50.89 -27.73 4.07
C LEU A 487 -51.69 -28.79 3.28
N ILE A 488 -51.24 -30.05 3.28
CA ILE A 488 -51.95 -31.16 2.63
C ILE A 488 -53.18 -31.55 3.46
N SER A 489 -53.12 -31.54 4.79
CA SER A 489 -54.27 -31.82 5.65
C SER A 489 -55.36 -30.75 5.58
N ASP A 490 -55.00 -29.46 5.51
CA ASP A 490 -55.98 -28.37 5.37
C ASP A 490 -56.66 -28.36 3.99
N SER A 491 -56.03 -28.96 2.97
CA SER A 491 -56.62 -29.08 1.63
C SER A 491 -57.56 -30.29 1.46
N ALA A 492 -57.50 -31.27 2.37
CA ALA A 492 -58.30 -32.49 2.30
C ALA A 492 -59.65 -32.38 3.05
N ASP A 493 -59.80 -31.43 3.98
CA ASP A 493 -61.03 -31.21 4.75
C ASP A 493 -61.99 -30.16 4.15
N ALA A 494 -61.72 -29.67 2.93
CA ALA A 494 -62.56 -28.67 2.25
C ALA A 494 -63.41 -29.21 1.08
N ASP A 495 -63.34 -30.51 0.74
CA ASP A 495 -64.03 -31.08 -0.43
C ASP A 495 -64.77 -32.41 -0.13
N THR A 496 -65.43 -32.52 1.02
CA THR A 496 -66.43 -33.57 1.27
C THR A 496 -67.65 -33.01 2.00
N ASP A 497 -68.44 -32.22 1.28
CA ASP A 497 -69.87 -32.03 1.58
C ASP A 497 -70.63 -31.50 0.34
N SER A 498 -70.63 -32.27 -0.75
CA SER A 498 -71.76 -32.32 -1.69
C SER A 498 -71.61 -33.50 -2.66
N LEU A 499 -72.40 -34.56 -2.44
CA LEU A 499 -73.04 -35.41 -3.47
C LEU A 499 -73.56 -36.70 -2.84
N VAL A 500 -74.70 -36.59 -2.17
CA VAL A 500 -75.63 -37.72 -2.03
C VAL A 500 -76.68 -37.55 -3.12
N SER A 501 -76.73 -38.49 -4.06
CA SER A 501 -77.96 -39.17 -4.55
C SER A 501 -77.80 -39.61 -6.01
N GLY A 502 -77.82 -40.93 -6.24
CA GLY A 502 -77.99 -41.46 -7.59
C GLY A 502 -77.58 -42.93 -7.73
N VAL A 503 -78.60 -43.79 -7.74
CA VAL A 503 -78.63 -45.15 -8.34
C VAL A 503 -78.38 -46.33 -7.40
N LEU A 504 -79.53 -46.81 -6.93
CA LEU A 504 -79.87 -48.17 -6.53
C LEU A 504 -80.01 -49.04 -7.80
N GLU A 505 -79.36 -50.22 -7.87
CA GLU A 505 -79.88 -51.47 -8.48
C GLU A 505 -78.79 -52.54 -8.65
N ASN A 506 -78.83 -53.58 -7.81
CA ASN A 506 -78.94 -55.02 -8.15
C ASN A 506 -78.10 -55.95 -7.24
N ILE A 507 -78.87 -56.58 -6.34
CA ILE A 507 -78.70 -57.83 -5.56
C ILE A 507 -77.50 -57.91 -4.60
#